data_AF-V5H9U3-F1
#
_entry.id   AF-V5H9U3-F1
#
_cell.length_a   1.000
_cell.length_b   1.000
_cell.length_c   1.000
_cell.angle_alpha   90.00
_cell.angle_beta   90.00
_cell.angle_gamma   90.00
#
_symmetry.space_group_name_H-M   'P 1'
#
loop_
_entity.id
_entity.type
_entity.pdbx_description
1 polymer ?
#
loop_
_entity_poly.entity_id
_entity_poly.type
_entity_poly.pdbx_seq_one_letter_code
_entity_poly.pdbx_strand_id
1 'polypeptide(L)'
;MSGIKLILLFSHICIVYAVGDDVGGIDQKPILQEKNEPGIPENRGASSKAGTTKCNTTKTTCPPRPTKWHFNGLVGRCERDTRSFCGGTENTFVNFKECQEKCEEAEIVTLEDCRMALDRGICEPKKRGRPKKGVFRWYFNSTDSVCRMFMWCRCCGNRNNFPTRQDCMTCKTGARLKSAGSSAHLIIAPRPIRLRQ
;
A
#
# COMPACT_ATOMS: atom_id res chain seq x y z
N MET A 1 -53.01 -45.33 -10.97
CA MET A 1 -53.28 -44.03 -10.29
C MET A 1 -51.99 -43.24 -10.27
N SER A 2 -51.87 -42.22 -11.11
CA SER A 2 -50.70 -41.33 -11.19
C SER A 2 -50.85 -40.16 -10.22
N GLY A 3 -49.76 -39.63 -9.65
CA GLY A 3 -49.84 -38.63 -8.59
C GLY A 3 -48.54 -37.91 -8.22
N ILE A 4 -47.80 -37.42 -9.23
CA ILE A 4 -46.92 -36.24 -9.20
C ILE A 4 -46.04 -36.03 -7.94
N LYS A 5 -44.73 -36.32 -8.06
CA LYS A 5 -43.71 -35.62 -7.26
C LYS A 5 -43.54 -34.21 -7.80
N LEU A 6 -43.82 -33.18 -6.98
CA LEU A 6 -43.53 -31.79 -7.34
C LEU A 6 -42.28 -31.31 -6.59
N ILE A 7 -41.16 -31.28 -7.30
CA ILE A 7 -39.96 -30.55 -6.87
C ILE A 7 -40.11 -29.12 -7.39
N LEU A 8 -40.11 -28.13 -6.50
CA LEU A 8 -39.94 -26.73 -6.87
C LEU A 8 -38.80 -26.12 -6.05
N LEU A 9 -37.72 -25.80 -6.75
CA LEU A 9 -36.60 -25.02 -6.26
C LEU A 9 -36.90 -23.54 -6.51
N PHE A 10 -37.01 -22.76 -5.44
CA PHE A 10 -36.89 -21.30 -5.47
C PHE A 10 -35.99 -20.94 -4.27
N SER A 11 -34.71 -20.64 -4.44
CA SER A 11 -34.15 -19.40 -4.99
C SER A 11 -34.59 -18.15 -4.21
N HIS A 12 -33.73 -17.73 -3.28
CA HIS A 12 -33.66 -16.41 -2.62
C HIS A 12 -34.95 -15.84 -1.98
N ILE A 13 -34.94 -15.70 -0.65
CA ILE A 13 -35.24 -14.46 0.06
C ILE A 13 -34.66 -14.58 1.49
N CYS A 14 -33.89 -13.58 1.91
CA CYS A 14 -33.42 -13.46 3.30
C CYS A 14 -34.40 -12.57 4.08
N ILE A 15 -34.88 -13.04 5.22
CA ILE A 15 -35.52 -12.18 6.23
C ILE A 15 -34.99 -12.60 7.60
N VAL A 16 -34.21 -11.72 8.21
CA VAL A 16 -33.83 -11.82 9.63
C VAL A 16 -34.47 -10.61 10.32
N TYR A 17 -35.49 -10.86 11.14
CA TYR A 17 -36.01 -9.84 12.04
C TYR A 17 -35.23 -9.89 13.35
N ALA A 18 -34.73 -8.73 13.79
CA ALA A 18 -34.28 -8.50 15.15
C ALA A 18 -35.09 -7.33 15.71
N VAL A 19 -35.65 -7.49 16.90
CA VAL A 19 -36.50 -6.53 17.61
C VAL A 19 -36.10 -6.58 19.09
N GLY A 20 -35.99 -5.43 19.75
CA GLY A 20 -35.84 -5.35 21.20
C GLY A 20 -34.76 -4.37 21.67
N ASP A 21 -35.17 -3.15 21.97
CA ASP A 21 -34.38 -2.08 22.61
C ASP A 21 -34.15 -2.34 24.12
N ASP A 22 -33.16 -1.71 24.76
CA ASP A 22 -33.41 -0.50 25.57
C ASP A 22 -32.15 0.16 26.21
N VAL A 23 -32.37 1.36 26.77
CA VAL A 23 -31.47 2.43 27.21
C VAL A 23 -30.44 2.12 28.33
N GLY A 24 -29.28 2.80 28.26
CA GLY A 24 -28.38 3.04 29.39
C GLY A 24 -27.28 4.08 29.09
N GLY A 25 -27.48 5.35 29.48
CA GLY A 25 -26.53 6.45 29.24
C GLY A 25 -25.62 6.76 30.43
N ILE A 26 -24.43 7.34 30.17
CA ILE A 26 -23.53 7.91 31.19
C ILE A 26 -22.84 9.18 30.63
N ASP A 27 -22.54 10.13 31.53
CA ASP A 27 -22.25 11.55 31.28
C ASP A 27 -21.06 11.93 30.39
N GLN A 28 -21.20 13.07 29.71
CA GLN A 28 -20.09 13.92 29.29
C GLN A 28 -19.92 15.09 30.26
N LYS A 29 -18.71 15.29 30.80
CA LYS A 29 -18.35 16.47 31.60
C LYS A 29 -17.13 17.18 31.01
N PRO A 30 -17.24 18.44 30.54
CA PRO A 30 -16.11 19.23 30.05
C PRO A 30 -15.61 20.21 31.13
N ILE A 31 -14.29 20.27 31.40
CA ILE A 31 -13.65 21.32 32.21
C ILE A 31 -12.32 21.77 31.55
N LEU A 32 -11.96 23.03 31.85
CA LEU A 32 -11.03 23.92 31.14
C LEU A 32 -9.51 23.65 31.28
N GLN A 33 -8.78 24.46 30.50
CA GLN A 33 -7.33 24.71 30.45
C GLN A 33 -6.72 25.16 31.79
N GLU A 34 -5.40 24.98 31.94
CA GLU A 34 -4.54 25.93 32.66
C GLU A 34 -3.12 26.04 32.04
N LYS A 35 -2.29 26.99 32.50
CA LYS A 35 -1.12 27.59 31.79
C LYS A 35 0.22 27.42 32.55
N ASN A 36 1.35 27.59 31.83
CA ASN A 36 2.70 28.15 32.17
C ASN A 36 3.25 28.06 33.63
N GLU A 37 4.54 27.87 33.98
CA GLU A 37 5.90 27.80 33.34
C GLU A 37 6.92 27.42 34.48
N PRO A 38 8.27 27.68 34.50
CA PRO A 38 9.31 28.05 33.50
C PRO A 38 10.58 27.14 33.52
N GLY A 39 11.59 27.44 32.68
CA GLY A 39 13.03 27.20 33.01
C GLY A 39 13.85 26.29 32.08
N ILE A 40 15.00 26.79 31.59
CA ILE A 40 15.97 26.11 30.71
C ILE A 40 17.31 25.91 31.46
N PRO A 41 18.18 24.95 31.06
CA PRO A 41 19.45 25.38 30.50
C PRO A 41 19.82 24.68 29.18
N GLU A 42 20.57 25.40 28.32
CA GLU A 42 21.03 24.91 27.02
C GLU A 42 22.06 23.78 27.17
N ASN A 43 22.09 22.84 26.22
CA ASN A 43 23.37 22.28 25.80
C ASN A 43 23.38 21.96 24.30
N ARG A 44 24.47 22.31 23.62
CA ARG A 44 24.60 22.25 22.15
C ARG A 44 25.43 21.03 21.77
N GLY A 45 24.85 20.08 21.05
CA GLY A 45 25.58 18.94 20.50
C GLY A 45 24.75 18.13 19.52
N ALA A 46 25.23 18.03 18.26
CA ALA A 46 24.74 17.15 17.19
C ALA A 46 23.21 17.15 16.91
N SER A 47 22.79 17.88 15.87
CA SER A 47 21.41 17.90 15.35
C SER A 47 20.96 16.56 14.73
N SER A 48 20.66 15.57 15.57
CA SER A 48 19.92 14.35 15.21
C SER A 48 18.40 14.60 15.27
N LYS A 49 17.89 15.41 14.33
CA LYS A 49 16.44 15.53 14.11
C LYS A 49 15.88 14.24 13.52
N ALA A 50 15.61 13.27 14.40
CA ALA A 50 14.82 12.08 14.08
C ALA A 50 13.39 12.50 13.74
N GLY A 51 13.13 12.71 12.45
CA GLY A 51 11.78 13.05 11.97
C GLY A 51 10.82 11.89 12.21
N THR A 52 9.67 12.17 12.81
CA THR A 52 8.58 11.20 12.95
C THR A 52 8.09 10.77 11.57
N THR A 53 8.34 9.50 11.23
CA THR A 53 8.02 8.95 9.90
C THR A 53 6.52 8.83 9.70
N LYS A 54 6.00 9.34 8.58
CA LYS A 54 4.58 9.24 8.20
C LYS A 54 4.43 8.51 6.89
N CYS A 55 4.10 7.22 6.94
CA CYS A 55 4.01 6.32 5.78
C CYS A 55 3.25 6.92 4.57
N ASN A 56 2.14 7.64 4.81
CA ASN A 56 1.29 8.16 3.71
C ASN A 56 1.69 9.54 3.18
N THR A 57 2.82 10.13 3.61
CA THR A 57 3.24 11.44 3.08
C THR A 57 3.79 11.34 1.65
N THR A 58 3.02 11.84 0.69
CA THR A 58 3.37 11.96 -0.73
C THR A 58 3.68 13.43 -1.07
N LYS A 59 4.74 13.99 -0.46
CA LYS A 59 5.16 15.37 -0.75
C LYS A 59 5.62 15.51 -2.21
N THR A 60 5.41 16.69 -2.78
CA THR A 60 5.63 16.99 -4.20
C THR A 60 7.09 17.22 -4.61
N THR A 61 8.02 17.23 -3.65
CA THR A 61 9.45 17.48 -3.87
C THR A 61 10.28 16.26 -3.49
N CYS A 62 11.11 15.79 -4.43
CA CYS A 62 12.09 14.73 -4.21
C CYS A 62 13.50 15.35 -4.13
N PRO A 63 14.00 15.68 -2.92
CA PRO A 63 15.36 16.17 -2.77
C PRO A 63 16.38 15.05 -3.09
N PRO A 64 17.53 15.38 -3.69
CA PRO A 64 18.62 14.42 -3.86
C PRO A 64 19.13 13.97 -2.48
N ARG A 65 19.22 12.65 -2.26
CA ARG A 65 19.48 12.06 -0.94
C ARG A 65 20.02 10.63 -1.03
N PRO A 66 20.68 10.11 0.02
CA PRO A 66 21.21 8.75 0.03
C PRO A 66 20.15 7.68 0.31
N THR A 67 19.00 8.04 0.90
CA THR A 67 17.90 7.11 1.18
C THR A 67 17.23 6.64 -0.12
N LYS A 68 16.77 5.38 -0.13
CA LYS A 68 16.33 4.70 -1.36
C LYS A 68 14.90 4.18 -1.31
N TRP A 69 14.18 4.30 -0.20
CA TRP A 69 12.88 3.67 -0.01
C TRP A 69 11.87 4.59 0.67
N HIS A 70 10.60 4.46 0.29
CA HIS A 70 9.44 5.10 0.91
C HIS A 70 8.21 4.19 0.77
N PHE A 71 7.17 4.46 1.57
CA PHE A 71 5.88 3.79 1.44
C PHE A 71 4.97 4.55 0.46
N ASN A 72 4.56 3.89 -0.63
CA ASN A 72 3.59 4.39 -1.57
C ASN A 72 2.17 3.95 -1.16
N GLY A 73 1.54 4.76 -0.32
CA GLY A 73 0.17 4.51 0.17
C GLY A 73 -0.93 4.51 -0.91
N LEU A 74 -0.63 4.92 -2.16
CA LEU A 74 -1.60 4.84 -3.26
C LEU A 74 -1.76 3.43 -3.85
N VAL A 75 -0.78 2.54 -3.61
CA VAL A 75 -0.85 1.10 -3.95
C VAL A 75 -0.56 0.20 -2.73
N GLY A 76 -0.35 0.80 -1.55
CA GLY A 76 -0.10 0.10 -0.29
C GLY A 76 1.19 -0.74 -0.28
N ARG A 77 2.32 -0.19 -0.72
CA ARG A 77 3.63 -0.88 -0.69
C ARG A 77 4.81 0.05 -0.46
N CYS A 78 5.88 -0.46 0.13
CA CYS A 78 7.22 0.09 0.08
C CYS A 78 7.82 -0.07 -1.32
N GLU A 79 8.30 1.03 -1.89
CA GLU A 79 8.93 1.07 -3.21
C GLU A 79 10.20 1.94 -3.18
N ARG A 80 11.05 1.77 -4.20
CA ARG A 80 12.28 2.56 -4.31
C ARG A 80 11.99 3.99 -4.75
N ASP A 81 12.71 4.93 -4.16
CA ASP A 81 12.75 6.31 -4.63
C ASP A 81 13.23 6.37 -6.09
N THR A 82 12.54 7.17 -6.88
CA THR A 82 12.88 7.49 -8.27
C THR A 82 13.01 8.99 -8.44
N ARG A 83 13.62 9.45 -9.55
CA ARG A 83 13.75 10.89 -9.84
C ARG A 83 12.39 11.63 -9.90
N SER A 84 11.30 10.92 -10.18
CA SER A 84 9.96 11.49 -10.40
C SER A 84 8.93 11.14 -9.31
N PHE A 85 9.25 10.22 -8.39
CA PHE A 85 8.36 9.76 -7.33
C PHE A 85 9.14 9.25 -6.10
N CYS A 86 8.79 9.76 -4.93
CA CYS A 86 9.41 9.48 -3.63
C CYS A 86 8.44 9.92 -2.50
N GLY A 87 8.75 9.57 -1.24
CA GLY A 87 7.96 9.99 -0.06
C GLY A 87 8.29 11.39 0.50
N GLY A 88 9.22 12.14 -0.09
CA GLY A 88 9.64 13.43 0.46
C GLY A 88 10.27 13.31 1.85
N THR A 89 10.16 14.33 2.71
CA THR A 89 11.03 14.46 3.91
C THR A 89 10.72 13.52 5.08
N GLU A 90 9.48 13.09 5.24
CA GLU A 90 9.04 12.30 6.42
C GLU A 90 8.89 10.81 6.11
N ASN A 91 8.41 10.47 4.91
CA ASN A 91 8.30 9.11 4.42
C ASN A 91 9.59 8.70 3.69
N THR A 92 10.60 8.29 4.47
CA THR A 92 11.92 7.92 3.96
C THR A 92 12.57 6.88 4.87
N PHE A 93 13.16 5.86 4.27
CA PHE A 93 13.81 4.74 4.96
C PHE A 93 15.17 4.44 4.32
N VAL A 94 16.13 3.97 5.11
CA VAL A 94 17.46 3.64 4.58
C VAL A 94 17.45 2.35 3.76
N ASN A 95 16.56 1.40 4.10
CA ASN A 95 16.44 0.12 3.42
C ASN A 95 14.97 -0.36 3.35
N PHE A 96 14.73 -1.40 2.55
CA PHE A 96 13.40 -1.96 2.34
C PHE A 96 12.79 -2.55 3.62
N LYS A 97 13.57 -3.32 4.39
CA LYS A 97 13.11 -3.99 5.62
C LYS A 97 12.59 -2.98 6.65
N GLU A 98 13.31 -1.87 6.83
CA GLU A 98 12.89 -0.78 7.72
C GLU A 98 11.56 -0.14 7.28
N CYS A 99 11.37 0.04 5.97
CA CYS A 99 10.10 0.54 5.42
C CYS A 99 8.96 -0.47 5.67
N GLN A 100 9.21 -1.75 5.37
CA GLN A 100 8.25 -2.83 5.51
C GLN A 100 7.78 -2.95 6.97
N GLU A 101 8.71 -3.08 7.91
CA GLU A 101 8.42 -3.22 9.36
C GLU A 101 7.66 -2.03 9.95
N LYS A 102 7.75 -0.85 9.33
CA LYS A 102 7.08 0.37 9.81
C LYS A 102 5.77 0.70 9.08
N CYS A 103 5.53 0.18 7.88
CA CYS A 103 4.45 0.64 7.01
C CYS A 103 3.71 -0.44 6.20
N GLU A 104 4.23 -1.66 6.05
CA GLU A 104 3.52 -2.77 5.37
C GLU A 104 2.90 -3.73 6.39
N GLU A 105 1.57 -3.69 6.50
CA GLU A 105 0.79 -4.64 7.32
C GLU A 105 0.45 -5.95 6.57
N ALA A 106 0.78 -6.04 5.28
CA ALA A 106 0.45 -7.15 4.39
C ALA A 106 1.62 -7.57 3.48
N GLU A 107 1.55 -8.77 2.89
CA GLU A 107 2.60 -9.33 2.03
C GLU A 107 3.01 -8.42 0.84
N ILE A 108 4.30 -8.50 0.49
CA ILE A 108 5.04 -7.55 -0.36
C ILE A 108 4.59 -7.59 -1.83
N VAL A 109 4.71 -8.73 -2.49
CA VAL A 109 4.19 -8.99 -3.84
C VAL A 109 3.61 -10.39 -3.82
N THR A 110 2.30 -10.50 -4.03
CA THR A 110 1.60 -11.77 -4.20
C THR A 110 1.49 -12.09 -5.69
N LEU A 111 1.17 -13.35 -6.04
CA LEU A 111 0.83 -13.63 -7.44
C LEU A 111 -0.50 -12.98 -7.85
N GLU A 112 -1.40 -12.71 -6.90
CA GLU A 112 -2.67 -12.04 -7.22
C GLU A 112 -2.43 -10.57 -7.59
N ASP A 113 -1.48 -9.89 -6.94
CA ASP A 113 -1.00 -8.56 -7.39
C ASP A 113 -0.51 -8.59 -8.83
N CYS A 114 0.26 -9.62 -9.20
CA CYS A 114 0.75 -9.82 -10.57
C CYS A 114 -0.34 -10.20 -11.59
N ARG A 115 -1.54 -10.61 -11.12
CA ARG A 115 -2.69 -10.99 -11.96
C ARG A 115 -3.70 -9.86 -12.11
N MET A 116 -3.66 -8.82 -11.28
CA MET A 116 -4.52 -7.65 -11.41
C MET A 116 -4.36 -7.00 -12.79
N ALA A 117 -5.45 -6.49 -13.36
CA ALA A 117 -5.44 -5.81 -14.65
C ALA A 117 -4.58 -4.52 -14.62
N LEU A 118 -4.18 -4.03 -15.79
CA LEU A 118 -3.53 -2.72 -15.91
C LEU A 118 -4.48 -1.61 -15.42
N ASP A 119 -4.14 -0.96 -14.30
CA ASP A 119 -4.84 0.23 -13.81
C ASP A 119 -3.94 1.47 -13.92
N ARG A 120 -4.36 2.42 -14.78
CA ARG A 120 -3.68 3.72 -14.96
C ARG A 120 -3.99 4.70 -13.83
N GLY A 121 -4.98 4.42 -13.00
CA GLY A 121 -5.52 5.31 -11.98
C GLY A 121 -6.47 6.34 -12.58
N ILE A 122 -7.69 6.40 -12.05
CA ILE A 122 -8.63 7.50 -12.28
C ILE A 122 -8.44 8.50 -11.15
N CYS A 123 -8.17 9.76 -11.50
CA CYS A 123 -8.15 10.83 -10.51
C CYS A 123 -9.46 11.61 -10.61
N GLU A 124 -10.01 11.95 -9.44
CA GLU A 124 -11.03 12.98 -9.31
C GLU A 124 -10.70 14.28 -10.11
N PRO A 125 -11.73 15.03 -10.53
CA PRO A 125 -11.57 16.38 -11.09
C PRO A 125 -10.67 17.25 -10.20
N LYS A 126 -9.95 18.20 -10.81
CA LYS A 126 -8.81 18.93 -10.20
C LYS A 126 -9.16 19.73 -8.93
N LYS A 127 -9.29 19.05 -7.78
CA LYS A 127 -9.15 19.65 -6.45
C LYS A 127 -7.71 20.19 -6.31
N ARG A 128 -7.55 21.30 -5.59
CA ARG A 128 -6.22 21.89 -5.31
C ARG A 128 -5.35 20.84 -4.61
N GLY A 129 -4.12 20.61 -5.11
CA GLY A 129 -3.16 19.64 -4.54
C GLY A 129 -2.88 18.37 -5.36
N ARG A 130 -3.60 18.11 -6.46
CA ARG A 130 -3.34 16.93 -7.34
C ARG A 130 -1.89 16.90 -7.88
N PRO A 131 -1.24 15.72 -7.99
CA PRO A 131 0.05 15.59 -8.66
C PRO A 131 0.05 16.18 -10.07
N LYS A 132 0.99 17.08 -10.37
CA LYS A 132 0.97 17.90 -11.61
C LYS A 132 1.23 17.09 -12.89
N LYS A 133 1.87 15.92 -12.80
CA LYS A 133 2.19 15.02 -13.92
C LYS A 133 2.16 13.56 -13.44
N GLY A 134 1.68 12.66 -14.29
CA GLY A 134 1.79 11.21 -14.09
C GLY A 134 3.25 10.75 -14.12
N VAL A 135 3.48 9.47 -13.79
CA VAL A 135 4.81 8.85 -13.82
C VAL A 135 4.79 7.53 -14.60
N PHE A 136 5.90 7.24 -15.28
CA PHE A 136 6.10 5.94 -15.89
C PHE A 136 6.32 4.87 -14.82
N ARG A 137 5.62 3.75 -15.00
CA ARG A 137 5.61 2.56 -14.13
C ARG A 137 5.64 1.32 -15.00
N TRP A 138 5.86 0.16 -14.39
CA TRP A 138 5.82 -1.14 -15.04
C TRP A 138 4.64 -1.95 -14.50
N TYR A 139 3.95 -2.66 -15.37
CA TYR A 139 2.96 -3.69 -14.99
C TYR A 139 3.35 -5.01 -15.64
N PHE A 140 3.01 -6.12 -14.99
CA PHE A 140 3.14 -7.45 -15.54
C PHE A 140 1.90 -7.78 -16.36
N ASN A 141 2.06 -8.01 -17.66
CA ASN A 141 1.03 -8.61 -18.48
C ASN A 141 1.09 -10.12 -18.27
N SER A 142 0.06 -10.69 -17.65
CA SER A 142 -0.02 -12.12 -17.34
C SER A 142 -0.24 -12.98 -18.59
N THR A 143 -0.87 -12.44 -19.64
CA THR A 143 -1.19 -13.15 -20.89
C THR A 143 0.05 -13.57 -21.67
N ASP A 144 1.05 -12.67 -21.77
CA ASP A 144 2.32 -12.92 -22.48
C ASP A 144 3.53 -13.11 -21.53
N SER A 145 3.32 -12.95 -20.21
CA SER A 145 4.37 -12.94 -19.19
C SER A 145 5.48 -11.92 -19.46
N VAL A 146 5.10 -10.72 -19.93
CA VAL A 146 6.00 -9.58 -20.21
C VAL A 146 5.69 -8.38 -19.31
N CYS A 147 6.74 -7.84 -18.69
CA CYS A 147 6.68 -6.53 -18.05
C CYS A 147 6.64 -5.40 -19.09
N ARG A 148 5.58 -4.61 -19.08
CA ARG A 148 5.34 -3.50 -20.02
C ARG A 148 5.28 -2.17 -19.26
N MET A 149 5.78 -1.11 -19.87
CA MET A 149 5.76 0.24 -19.28
C MET A 149 4.40 0.92 -19.53
N PHE A 150 3.90 1.65 -18.54
CA PHE A 150 2.66 2.45 -18.65
C PHE A 150 2.80 3.79 -17.93
N MET A 151 1.89 4.72 -18.21
CA MET A 151 1.76 5.99 -17.49
C MET A 151 0.69 5.84 -16.42
N TRP A 152 1.08 6.02 -15.15
CA TRP A 152 0.18 6.04 -13.99
C TRP A 152 -0.12 7.47 -13.56
N CYS A 153 -1.39 7.76 -13.29
CA CYS A 153 -1.90 9.09 -12.96
C CYS A 153 -1.54 9.59 -11.55
N ARG A 154 -0.94 8.74 -10.70
CA ARG A 154 -0.60 9.02 -9.27
C ARG A 154 -1.83 9.29 -8.40
N CYS A 155 -2.86 8.49 -8.60
CA CYS A 155 -4.12 8.51 -7.89
C CYS A 155 -4.77 7.15 -8.12
N CYS A 156 -5.35 6.53 -7.09
CA CYS A 156 -5.84 5.15 -7.19
C CYS A 156 -4.77 4.23 -7.82
N GLY A 157 -5.20 3.17 -8.53
CA GLY A 157 -4.30 2.13 -9.00
C GLY A 157 -4.43 0.87 -8.16
N ASN A 158 -3.82 -0.20 -8.66
CA ASN A 158 -3.71 -1.46 -7.95
C ASN A 158 -2.23 -1.86 -7.79
N ARG A 159 -1.97 -3.03 -7.20
CA ARG A 159 -0.61 -3.51 -6.88
C ARG A 159 0.18 -4.04 -8.08
N ASN A 160 -0.40 -4.17 -9.28
CA ASN A 160 0.32 -4.44 -10.54
C ASN A 160 1.01 -3.16 -11.07
N ASN A 161 1.79 -2.51 -10.20
CA ASN A 161 2.35 -1.19 -10.41
C ASN A 161 3.73 -1.10 -9.76
N PHE A 162 4.77 -1.26 -10.56
CA PHE A 162 6.15 -1.38 -10.13
C PHE A 162 6.99 -0.18 -10.58
N PRO A 163 7.92 0.35 -9.75
CA PRO A 163 8.74 1.50 -10.12
C PRO A 163 9.81 1.14 -11.16
N THR A 164 10.25 -0.12 -11.24
CA THR A 164 11.25 -0.57 -12.23
C THR A 164 10.83 -1.87 -12.92
N ARG A 165 11.41 -2.12 -14.10
CA ARG A 165 11.27 -3.40 -14.82
C ARG A 165 11.71 -4.57 -13.95
N GLN A 166 12.78 -4.43 -13.17
CA GLN A 166 13.31 -5.52 -12.35
C GLN A 166 12.35 -5.89 -11.21
N ASP A 167 11.67 -4.90 -10.63
CA ASP A 167 10.65 -5.13 -9.59
C ASP A 167 9.42 -5.83 -10.19
N CYS A 168 9.00 -5.46 -11.41
CA CYS A 168 7.95 -6.18 -12.15
C CYS A 168 8.36 -7.63 -12.54
N MET A 169 9.62 -7.85 -12.94
CA MET A 169 10.09 -9.17 -13.39
C MET A 169 10.12 -10.23 -12.27
N THR A 170 9.91 -9.81 -11.01
CA THR A 170 9.59 -10.73 -9.90
C THR A 170 8.38 -11.60 -10.27
N CYS A 171 7.29 -11.02 -10.79
CA CYS A 171 6.06 -11.71 -11.20
C CYS A 171 6.32 -12.90 -12.14
N LYS A 172 7.25 -12.77 -13.09
CA LYS A 172 7.64 -13.85 -14.01
C LYS A 172 8.32 -15.03 -13.28
N THR A 173 9.02 -14.75 -12.19
CA THR A 173 9.64 -15.76 -11.33
C THR A 173 8.56 -16.48 -10.50
N GLY A 174 7.63 -15.73 -9.90
CA GLY A 174 6.52 -16.32 -9.14
C GLY A 174 5.58 -17.17 -9.99
N ALA A 175 5.29 -16.76 -11.23
CA ALA A 175 4.52 -17.55 -12.19
C ALA A 175 5.16 -18.92 -12.47
N ARG A 176 6.50 -18.94 -12.66
CA ARG A 176 7.27 -20.20 -12.85
C ARG A 176 7.21 -21.11 -11.62
N LEU A 177 7.22 -20.54 -10.41
CA LEU A 177 7.17 -21.32 -9.17
C LEU A 177 5.78 -21.93 -8.92
N LYS A 178 4.67 -21.26 -9.27
CA LYS A 178 3.34 -21.91 -9.27
C LYS A 178 3.25 -23.03 -10.31
N SER A 179 3.80 -22.86 -11.52
CA SER A 179 3.81 -23.95 -12.52
C SER A 179 4.67 -25.16 -12.12
N ALA A 180 5.62 -24.99 -11.18
CA ALA A 180 6.42 -26.08 -10.62
C ALA A 180 5.76 -26.79 -9.41
N GLY A 181 4.47 -26.52 -9.13
CA GLY A 181 3.71 -27.20 -8.07
C GLY A 181 4.07 -26.77 -6.63
N SER A 182 4.77 -25.65 -6.44
CA SER A 182 5.11 -25.17 -5.09
C SER A 182 3.86 -24.61 -4.39
N SER A 183 3.36 -25.33 -3.38
CA SER A 183 2.13 -25.00 -2.64
C SER A 183 2.32 -23.96 -1.51
N ALA A 184 3.54 -23.42 -1.34
CA ALA A 184 3.78 -22.35 -0.37
C ALA A 184 3.12 -21.03 -0.81
N HIS A 185 2.76 -20.18 0.15
CA HIS A 185 2.41 -18.78 -0.11
C HIS A 185 3.60 -18.11 -0.83
N LEU A 186 3.46 -17.95 -2.15
CA LEU A 186 4.53 -17.47 -3.01
C LEU A 186 4.64 -15.95 -2.93
N ILE A 187 5.21 -15.47 -1.82
CA ILE A 187 5.68 -14.10 -1.68
C ILE A 187 6.80 -13.90 -2.70
N ILE A 188 6.52 -13.12 -3.73
CA ILE A 188 7.41 -12.85 -4.85
C ILE A 188 8.36 -11.69 -4.47
N ALA A 189 9.01 -11.83 -3.31
CA ALA A 189 9.84 -10.79 -2.73
C ALA A 189 11.00 -10.39 -3.67
N PRO A 190 11.37 -9.10 -3.74
CA PRO A 190 12.70 -8.75 -4.20
C PRO A 190 13.70 -9.44 -3.26
N ARG A 191 14.52 -10.35 -3.83
CA ARG A 191 15.41 -11.31 -3.15
C ARG A 191 15.83 -10.89 -1.73
N PRO A 192 15.73 -11.77 -0.70
CA PRO A 192 16.34 -11.48 0.59
C PRO A 192 17.82 -11.18 0.39
N ILE A 193 18.27 -10.04 0.92
CA ILE A 193 19.70 -9.75 1.04
C ILE A 193 20.27 -10.86 1.91
N ARG A 194 21.20 -11.66 1.37
CA ARG A 194 22.01 -12.53 2.22
C ARG A 194 22.73 -11.63 3.21
N LEU A 195 22.33 -11.68 4.47
CA LEU A 195 23.18 -11.24 5.56
C LEU A 195 24.45 -12.08 5.45
N ARG A 196 25.56 -11.44 5.06
CA ARG A 196 26.87 -12.01 5.35
C ARG A 196 27.03 -11.85 6.86
N GLN A 197 27.06 -13.00 7.54
CA GLN A 197 27.75 -13.13 8.82
C GLN A 197 29.25 -12.89 8.58
#